data_AF-A0A939NHF9-F1
#
_entry.id   AF-A0A939NHF9-F1
#
_cell.length_a   1.000
_cell.length_b   1.000
_cell.length_c   1.000
_cell.angle_alpha   90.00
_cell.angle_beta   90.00
_cell.angle_gamma   90.00
#
_symmetry.space_group_name_H-M   'P 1'
#
loop_
_entity.id
_entity.type
_entity.pdbx_description
1 polymer ?
#
loop_
_entity_poly.entity_id
_entity_poly.type
_entity_poly.pdbx_seq_one_letter_code
_entity_poly.pdbx_strand_id
1 'polypeptide(L)'
;METDYIMETNFIIVTERLYLVRPSQEYLTDLHSLHSDPRTNIYNPAGPHQSIEETEEMLKSWIEHWFKYRFGYALMIEKASGQMVGMCGLTYKSMLGETYLNLAYRLNPEYARKVLPKKHV
;
A
#
# COMPACT_ATOMS: atom_id res chain seq x y z
N MET A 1 -5.30 23.98 29.95
CA MET A 1 -5.91 24.11 28.61
C MET A 1 -4.84 23.69 27.62
N GLU A 2 -4.83 22.41 27.26
CA GLU A 2 -4.29 21.91 26.00
C GLU A 2 -4.83 20.49 25.86
N THR A 3 -6.15 20.42 25.74
CA THR A 3 -6.85 19.22 25.28
C THR A 3 -6.98 19.36 23.77
N ASP A 4 -7.03 18.22 23.08
CA ASP A 4 -7.43 18.04 21.67
C ASP A 4 -6.27 18.12 20.68
N TYR A 5 -6.07 17.23 19.71
CA TYR A 5 -6.62 15.95 19.24
C TYR A 5 -5.76 15.66 17.96
N ILE A 6 -5.70 14.41 17.47
CA ILE A 6 -4.99 13.94 16.24
C ILE A 6 -3.56 13.43 16.53
N MET A 7 -3.20 12.15 16.51
CA MET A 7 -3.84 10.87 16.17
C MET A 7 -3.17 9.80 17.03
N GLU A 8 -3.90 8.79 17.50
CA GLU A 8 -3.27 7.49 17.80
C GLU A 8 -2.49 7.09 16.55
N THR A 9 -1.17 7.19 16.58
CA THR A 9 -0.33 7.06 15.39
C THR A 9 -0.62 5.73 14.70
N ASN A 10 -1.19 5.78 13.50
CA ASN A 10 -1.61 4.62 12.70
C ASN A 10 -0.40 3.86 12.10
N PHE A 11 0.79 4.04 12.69
CA PHE A 11 2.06 3.42 12.32
C PHE A 11 2.12 2.00 12.88
N ILE A 12 2.28 1.04 11.97
CA ILE A 12 2.47 -0.38 12.29
C ILE A 12 3.95 -0.65 12.54
N ILE A 13 4.82 -0.13 11.65
CA ILE A 13 6.27 -0.30 11.70
C ILE A 13 6.92 1.04 11.36
N VAL A 14 7.97 1.37 12.11
CA VAL A 14 8.81 2.54 11.85
C VAL A 14 10.21 2.07 11.53
N THR A 15 10.72 2.45 10.36
CA THR A 15 12.11 2.20 9.96
C THR A 15 12.90 3.49 10.01
N GLU A 16 14.16 3.50 9.57
CA GLU A 16 14.93 4.74 9.43
C GLU A 16 14.24 5.75 8.51
N ARG A 17 13.77 5.29 7.33
CA ARG A 17 13.30 6.16 6.23
C ARG A 17 11.79 6.12 5.97
N LEU A 18 11.10 5.10 6.48
CA LEU A 18 9.68 4.86 6.17
C LEU A 18 8.84 4.71 7.44
N TYR A 19 7.62 5.22 7.38
CA TYR A 19 6.50 4.76 8.19
C TYR A 19 5.69 3.75 7.37
N LEU A 20 5.37 2.61 7.98
CA LEU A 20 4.38 1.67 7.44
C LEU A 20 3.07 1.90 8.18
N VAL A 21 2.05 2.38 7.48
CA VAL A 21 0.74 2.71 8.06
C VAL A 21 -0.33 1.73 7.60
N ARG A 22 -1.39 1.59 8.39
CA ARG A 22 -2.60 0.91 7.92
C ARG A 22 -3.23 1.71 6.77
N PRO A 23 -3.81 1.05 5.76
CA PRO A 23 -4.57 1.73 4.72
C PRO A 23 -5.74 2.49 5.32
N SER A 24 -6.01 3.69 4.79
CA SER A 24 -7.17 4.52 5.13
C SER A 24 -7.62 5.29 3.89
N GLN A 25 -8.84 5.82 3.94
CA GLN A 25 -9.44 6.60 2.84
C GLN A 25 -8.60 7.82 2.44
N GLU A 26 -7.81 8.36 3.36
CA GLU A 26 -6.92 9.51 3.15
C GLU A 26 -5.92 9.28 2.01
N TYR A 27 -5.54 8.02 1.75
CA TYR A 27 -4.56 7.66 0.73
C TYR A 27 -5.19 7.16 -0.57
N LEU A 28 -6.51 7.30 -0.77
CA LEU A 28 -7.19 6.77 -1.96
C LEU A 28 -6.58 7.32 -3.26
N THR A 29 -6.35 8.62 -3.34
CA THR A 29 -5.79 9.26 -4.55
C THR A 29 -4.37 8.79 -4.85
N ASP A 30 -3.54 8.65 -3.81
CA ASP A 30 -2.17 8.15 -3.95
C ASP A 30 -2.15 6.68 -4.38
N LEU A 31 -3.02 5.86 -3.78
CA LEU A 31 -3.21 4.45 -4.15
C LEU A 31 -3.71 4.31 -5.58
N HIS A 32 -4.65 5.15 -6.01
CA HIS A 32 -5.15 5.12 -7.37
C HIS A 32 -4.03 5.43 -8.34
N SER A 33 -3.26 6.50 -8.09
CA SER A 33 -2.08 6.86 -8.89
C SER A 33 -1.07 5.70 -8.98
N LEU A 34 -0.87 4.94 -7.90
CA LEU A 34 0.01 3.78 -7.89
C LEU A 34 -0.56 2.58 -8.69
N HIS A 35 -1.87 2.35 -8.64
CA HIS A 35 -2.52 1.17 -9.24
C HIS A 35 -3.03 1.42 -10.66
N SER A 36 -3.20 2.66 -11.10
CA SER A 36 -3.51 3.01 -12.48
C SER A 36 -2.26 3.20 -13.35
N ASP A 37 -1.06 3.37 -12.75
CA ASP A 37 0.19 3.46 -13.51
C ASP A 37 0.48 2.15 -14.27
N PRO A 38 0.55 2.16 -15.62
CA PRO A 38 0.85 0.95 -16.38
C PRO A 38 2.21 0.35 -16.04
N ARG A 39 3.19 1.17 -15.62
CA ARG A 39 4.55 0.73 -15.28
C ARG A 39 4.60 -0.14 -14.03
N THR A 40 3.61 -0.03 -13.15
CA THR A 40 3.49 -0.86 -11.93
C THR A 40 2.57 -2.08 -12.13
N ASN A 41 1.96 -2.22 -13.30
CA ASN A 41 0.99 -3.28 -13.62
C ASN A 41 1.45 -4.24 -14.72
N ILE A 42 2.71 -4.15 -15.18
CA ILE A 42 3.27 -4.99 -16.26
C ILE A 42 3.08 -6.49 -15.98
N TYR A 43 3.08 -6.90 -14.71
CA TYR A 43 2.90 -8.29 -14.28
C TYR A 43 1.56 -8.56 -13.57
N ASN A 44 0.63 -7.60 -13.58
CA ASN A 44 -0.69 -7.76 -12.99
C ASN A 44 -1.67 -8.27 -14.06
N PRO A 45 -2.19 -9.51 -13.97
CA PRO A 45 -3.14 -10.04 -14.95
C PRO A 45 -4.44 -9.22 -15.05
N ALA A 46 -4.83 -8.53 -13.97
CA ALA A 46 -6.00 -7.65 -13.95
C ALA A 46 -5.76 -6.29 -14.64
N GLY A 47 -4.50 -5.97 -14.97
CA GLY A 47 -4.14 -4.67 -15.55
C GLY A 47 -4.18 -3.52 -14.54
N PRO A 48 -3.95 -2.27 -15.01
CA PRO A 48 -4.10 -1.07 -14.20
C PRO A 48 -5.56 -0.79 -13.87
N HIS A 49 -5.81 -0.20 -12.70
CA HIS A 49 -7.14 0.28 -12.35
C HIS A 49 -7.59 1.36 -13.33
N GLN A 50 -8.83 1.27 -13.80
CA GLN A 50 -9.39 2.20 -14.78
C GLN A 50 -10.12 3.38 -14.13
N SER A 51 -10.52 3.23 -12.86
CA SER A 51 -11.25 4.27 -12.13
C SER A 51 -10.82 4.35 -10.66
N ILE A 52 -11.19 5.45 -10.01
CA ILE A 52 -10.91 5.65 -8.59
C ILE A 52 -11.77 4.71 -7.74
N GLU A 53 -12.97 4.37 -8.22
CA GLU A 53 -13.92 3.46 -7.58
C GLU A 53 -13.35 2.04 -7.46
N GLU A 54 -12.69 1.52 -8.52
CA GLU A 54 -11.98 0.23 -8.43
C GLU A 54 -10.91 0.22 -7.33
N THR A 55 -10.26 1.37 -7.15
CA THR A 55 -9.23 1.53 -6.10
C THR A 55 -9.88 1.63 -4.72
N GLU A 56 -11.02 2.30 -4.61
CA GLU A 56 -11.79 2.42 -3.38
C GLU A 56 -12.33 1.06 -2.92
N GLU A 57 -12.86 0.24 -3.82
CA GLU A 57 -13.29 -1.13 -3.52
C GLU A 57 -12.12 -1.99 -3.02
N MET A 58 -10.97 -1.91 -3.71
CA MET A 58 -9.75 -2.58 -3.26
C MET A 58 -9.34 -2.11 -1.86
N LEU A 59 -9.30 -0.79 -1.63
CA LEU A 59 -8.92 -0.20 -0.35
C LEU A 59 -9.86 -0.64 0.78
N LYS A 60 -11.17 -0.64 0.54
CA LYS A 60 -12.17 -1.16 1.48
C LYS A 60 -11.87 -2.61 1.86
N SER A 61 -11.55 -3.47 0.89
CA SER A 61 -11.19 -4.86 1.16
C SER A 61 -9.93 -4.99 2.03
N TRP A 62 -8.94 -4.09 1.88
CA TRP A 62 -7.73 -4.09 2.70
C TRP A 62 -8.03 -3.64 4.13
N ILE A 63 -8.87 -2.61 4.30
CA ILE A 63 -9.31 -2.12 5.62
C ILE A 63 -10.08 -3.21 6.36
N GLU A 64 -11.01 -3.89 5.69
CA GLU A 64 -11.77 -5.02 6.25
C GLU A 64 -10.85 -6.18 6.65
N HIS A 65 -9.85 -6.51 5.82
CA HIS A 65 -8.85 -7.52 6.15
C HIS A 65 -8.07 -7.14 7.42
N TRP A 66 -7.61 -5.90 7.54
CA TRP A 66 -6.92 -5.41 8.73
C TRP A 66 -7.79 -5.50 9.98
N PHE A 67 -9.07 -5.11 9.88
CA PHE A 67 -10.01 -5.21 10.98
C PHE A 67 -10.19 -6.65 11.46
N LYS A 68 -10.32 -7.58 10.51
CA LYS A 68 -10.56 -9.01 10.78
C LYS A 68 -9.32 -9.74 11.31
N TYR A 69 -8.17 -9.57 10.66
CA TYR A 69 -6.99 -10.42 10.90
C TYR A 69 -5.84 -9.70 11.62
N ARG A 70 -5.93 -8.38 11.83
CA ARG A 70 -4.93 -7.56 12.54
C ARG A 70 -3.54 -7.53 11.89
N PHE A 71 -3.45 -7.99 10.65
CA PHE A 71 -2.35 -7.77 9.72
C PHE A 71 -2.93 -7.51 8.32
N GLY A 72 -2.09 -7.06 7.38
CA GLY A 72 -2.53 -6.76 6.02
C GLY A 72 -1.43 -6.10 5.20
N TYR A 73 -1.79 -5.65 4.01
CA TYR A 73 -0.96 -4.71 3.27
C TYR A 73 -0.93 -3.35 3.97
N ALA A 74 0.26 -2.80 4.13
CA ALA A 74 0.52 -1.48 4.67
C ALA A 74 0.93 -0.51 3.55
N LEU A 75 0.71 0.77 3.79
CA LEU A 75 1.21 1.84 2.92
C LEU A 75 2.56 2.31 3.43
N MET A 76 3.50 2.56 2.52
CA MET A 76 4.84 3.06 2.81
C MET A 76 4.85 4.58 2.65
N ILE A 77 5.07 5.30 3.74
CA ILE A 77 5.18 6.75 3.76
C ILE A 77 6.63 7.14 4.00
N GLU A 78 7.23 7.93 3.11
CA GLU A 78 8.59 8.43 3.30
C GLU A 78 8.62 9.53 4.36
N LYS A 79 9.51 9.40 5.35
CA LYS A 79 9.57 10.36 6.46
C LYS A 79 9.96 11.77 6.04
N ALA A 80 10.85 11.89 5.05
CA ALA A 80 11.42 13.17 4.63
C ALA A 80 10.38 14.04 3.90
N SER A 81 9.51 13.42 3.10
CA SER A 81 8.56 14.12 2.24
C SER A 81 7.11 14.00 2.73
N GLY A 82 6.80 13.01 3.59
CA GLY A 82 5.43 12.67 3.97
C GLY A 82 4.64 11.98 2.85
N GLN A 83 5.25 11.68 1.70
CA GLN A 83 4.55 11.11 0.55
C GLN A 83 4.40 9.59 0.65
N MET A 84 3.29 9.08 0.12
CA MET A 84 3.11 7.64 -0.08
C MET A 84 3.98 7.17 -1.25
N VAL A 85 4.97 6.34 -0.96
CA VAL A 85 5.94 5.83 -1.94
C VAL A 85 5.60 4.42 -2.42
N GLY A 86 4.60 3.76 -1.82
CA GLY A 86 4.13 2.45 -2.26
C GLY A 86 3.30 1.71 -1.22
N MET A 87 3.14 0.42 -1.44
CA MET A 87 2.51 -0.53 -0.51
C MET A 87 3.34 -1.82 -0.36
N CYS A 88 3.21 -2.50 0.77
CA CYS A 88 3.76 -3.84 0.95
C CYS A 88 3.07 -4.60 2.08
N GLY A 89 3.19 -5.92 2.12
CA GLY A 89 2.80 -6.72 3.28
C GLY A 89 2.20 -8.07 2.89
N LEU A 90 1.43 -8.63 3.82
CA LEU A 90 0.81 -9.94 3.68
C LEU A 90 -0.71 -9.82 3.74
N THR A 91 -1.43 -10.59 2.93
CA THR A 91 -2.89 -10.69 3.01
C THR A 91 -3.35 -12.11 2.69
N TYR A 92 -4.47 -12.54 3.23
CA TYR A 92 -5.10 -13.78 2.79
C TYR A 92 -5.75 -13.59 1.42
N LYS A 93 -5.50 -14.52 0.49
CA LYS A 93 -6.17 -14.62 -0.80
C LYS A 93 -6.75 -16.02 -0.98
N SER A 94 -8.01 -16.09 -1.40
CA SER A 94 -8.65 -17.35 -1.76
C SER A 94 -8.47 -17.61 -3.26
N MET A 95 -7.88 -18.74 -3.61
CA MET A 95 -7.69 -19.18 -5.00
C MET A 95 -7.92 -20.69 -5.10
N LEU A 96 -8.69 -21.12 -6.10
CA LEU A 96 -9.00 -22.54 -6.35
C LEU A 96 -9.56 -23.28 -5.11
N GLY A 97 -10.37 -22.59 -4.29
CA GLY A 97 -10.97 -23.17 -3.07
C GLY A 97 -10.05 -23.17 -1.84
N GLU A 98 -8.78 -22.82 -2.00
CA GLU A 98 -7.78 -22.80 -0.94
C GLU A 98 -7.44 -21.37 -0.50
N THR A 99 -7.00 -21.20 0.74
CA THR A 99 -6.56 -19.90 1.28
C THR A 99 -5.04 -19.85 1.37
N TYR A 100 -4.45 -18.86 0.72
CA TYR A 100 -3.01 -18.62 0.70
C TYR A 100 -2.67 -17.31 1.39
N LEU A 101 -1.48 -17.28 1.99
CA LEU A 101 -0.88 -16.05 2.47
C LEU A 101 -0.10 -15.41 1.32
N ASN A 102 -0.61 -14.30 0.79
CA ASN A 102 -0.01 -13.59 -0.32
C ASN A 102 0.90 -12.47 0.18
N LEU A 103 2.17 -12.49 -0.23
CA LEU A 103 3.11 -11.37 -0.07
C LEU A 103 3.05 -10.49 -1.32
N ALA A 104 2.85 -9.19 -1.14
CA ALA A 104 2.96 -8.23 -2.23
C ALA A 104 3.74 -7.00 -1.80
N TYR A 105 4.36 -6.35 -2.78
CA TYR A 105 4.88 -5.00 -2.68
C TYR A 105 4.74 -4.30 -4.02
N ARG A 106 4.53 -2.99 -3.98
CA ARG A 106 4.51 -2.13 -5.15
C ARG A 106 5.05 -0.77 -4.76
N LEU A 107 6.07 -0.31 -5.48
CA LEU A 107 6.68 1.00 -5.30
C LEU A 107 6.27 1.91 -6.43
N ASN A 108 6.08 3.19 -6.11
CA ASN A 108 5.95 4.22 -7.14
C ASN A 108 7.25 4.22 -7.99
N PRO A 109 7.17 4.13 -9.33
CA PRO A 109 8.35 4.03 -10.20
C PRO A 109 9.34 5.17 -10.04
N GLU A 110 8.87 6.37 -9.69
CA GLU A 110 9.73 7.53 -9.44
C GLU A 110 10.59 7.38 -8.18
N TYR A 111 10.14 6.54 -7.24
CA TYR A 111 10.86 6.21 -6.02
C TYR A 111 11.74 4.96 -6.15
N ALA A 112 11.32 3.97 -6.94
CA ALA A 112 12.10 2.75 -7.17
C ALA A 112 13.50 3.04 -7.76
N ARG A 113 13.62 4.08 -8.61
CA ARG A 113 14.89 4.49 -9.22
C ARG A 113 15.88 5.14 -8.24
N LYS A 114 15.40 5.68 -7.11
CA LYS A 114 16.27 6.30 -6.09
C LYS A 114 16.86 5.28 -5.11
N VAL A 115 16.27 4.09 -4.98
CA VAL A 115 16.62 3.12 -3.92
C VAL A 115 17.36 1.89 -4.45
N LEU A 116 17.23 1.55 -5.74
CA LEU A 116 17.88 0.36 -6.33
C LEU A 116 18.78 0.74 -7.52
N PRO A 117 20.13 0.73 -7.37
CA PRO A 117 20.99 0.66 -8.54
C PRO A 117 20.69 -0.66 -9.26
N LYS A 118 20.27 -0.59 -10.53
CA LYS A 118 20.09 -1.78 -11.38
C LYS A 118 21.42 -2.52 -11.51
N LYS A 119 21.64 -3.56 -10.70
CA LYS A 119 22.54 -4.64 -11.11
C LYS A 119 21.76 -5.46 -12.12
N HIS A 120 22.14 -5.30 -13.39
CA HIS A 120 21.82 -6.27 -14.42
C HIS A 120 22.43 -7.60 -13.96
N VAL A 121 21.61 -8.62 -13.81
CA VAL A 121 22.04 -10.01 -13.71
C VAL A 121 21.87 -10.62 -15.08
#